data_AF-A0A442YHW5-F1
#
_entry.id   AF-A0A442YHW5-F1
#
_cell.length_a   1.000
_cell.length_b   1.000
_cell.length_c   1.000
_cell.angle_alpha   90.00
_cell.angle_beta   90.00
_cell.angle_gamma   90.00
#
_symmetry.space_group_name_H-M   'P 1'
#
loop_
_entity.id
_entity.type
_entity.pdbx_description
1 polymer ?
#
loop_
_entity_poly.entity_id
_entity_poly.type
_entity_poly.pdbx_seq_one_letter_code
_entity_poly.pdbx_strand_id
1 'polypeptide(L)'
;MSQRKDLTIDEVVKDPMIRMLMKADRVDPRSFETMLRTLADAQGHGRKAPHRFLEDSGQRRIQRLSRVAKAFGQARASGEAYVSW
;
A
#
# COMPACT_ATOMS: atom_id res chain seq x y z
N MET A 1 1.20 6.78 26.44
CA MET A 1 0.86 6.72 25.00
C MET A 1 1.05 8.11 24.43
N SER A 2 2.11 8.38 23.67
CA SER A 2 2.30 9.70 23.05
C SER A 2 1.29 9.83 21.92
N GLN A 3 0.31 10.72 22.05
CA GLN A 3 -0.61 11.05 20.96
C GLN A 3 0.25 11.65 19.85
N ARG A 4 0.53 10.86 18.81
CA ARG A 4 1.17 11.37 17.60
C ARG A 4 0.17 12.33 16.98
N LYS A 5 0.52 13.62 16.99
CA LYS A 5 -0.29 14.65 16.35
C LYS A 5 -0.03 14.54 14.86
N ASP A 6 -1.01 14.00 14.13
CA ASP A 6 -0.92 13.91 12.67
C ASP A 6 -0.90 15.32 12.08
N LEU A 7 -0.04 15.50 11.07
CA LEU A 7 0.06 16.77 10.35
C LEU A 7 -1.11 16.89 9.37
N THR A 8 -1.70 18.08 9.30
CA THR A 8 -2.64 18.45 8.25
C THR A 8 -1.92 18.56 6.90
N ILE A 9 -2.66 18.49 5.79
CA ILE A 9 -2.09 18.63 4.43
C ILE A 9 -1.30 19.94 4.31
N ASP A 10 -1.81 21.05 4.87
CA ASP A 10 -1.16 22.35 4.82
C ASP A 10 0.15 22.39 5.65
N GLU A 11 0.19 21.67 6.78
CA GLU A 11 1.39 21.53 7.61
C GLU A 11 2.44 20.65 6.92
N VAL A 12 2.04 19.53 6.30
CA VAL A 12 2.94 18.64 5.54
C VAL A 12 3.63 19.41 4.42
N VAL A 13 2.91 20.24 3.66
CA VAL A 13 3.46 21.01 2.53
C VAL A 13 4.37 22.15 3.01
N LYS A 14 4.25 22.59 4.26
CA LYS A 14 5.10 23.63 4.88
C LYS A 14 6.23 23.06 5.73
N ASP A 15 6.20 21.76 6.04
CA ASP A 15 7.20 21.12 6.87
C ASP A 15 8.60 21.20 6.22
N PRO A 16 9.62 21.73 6.94
CA PRO A 16 10.96 21.89 6.38
C PRO A 16 11.63 20.59 5.97
N MET A 17 11.42 19.52 6.73
CA MET A 17 12.03 18.22 6.46
C MET A 17 11.39 17.61 5.21
N ILE A 18 10.06 17.66 5.10
CA ILE A 18 9.34 17.17 3.92
C ILE A 18 9.74 17.96 2.67
N ARG A 19 9.81 19.30 2.75
CA ARG A 19 10.28 20.13 1.62
C ARG A 19 11.69 19.78 1.17
N MET A 20 12.58 19.47 2.11
CA MET A 20 13.94 19.05 1.78
C MET A 20 13.94 17.73 0.99
N LEU A 21 13.13 16.75 1.40
CA LEU A 21 12.96 15.49 0.68
C LEU A 21 12.35 15.68 -0.71
N MET A 22 11.29 16.49 -0.81
CA MET A 22 10.66 16.81 -2.10
C MET A 22 11.66 17.42 -3.08
N LYS A 23 12.53 18.32 -2.60
CA LYS A 23 13.59 18.90 -3.43
C LYS A 23 14.61 17.87 -3.89
N ALA A 24 15.01 16.95 -3.02
CA ALA A 24 15.93 15.86 -3.36
C ALA A 24 15.34 14.97 -4.47
N ASP A 25 14.04 14.69 -4.38
CA ASP A 25 13.31 13.83 -5.32
C ASP A 25 12.72 14.60 -6.52
N ARG A 26 12.98 15.90 -6.65
CA ARG A 26 12.43 16.79 -7.70
C ARG A 26 10.90 16.81 -7.77
N VAL A 27 10.24 16.66 -6.63
CA VAL A 27 8.78 16.72 -6.50
C VAL A 27 8.35 18.18 -6.36
N ASP A 28 7.39 18.60 -7.19
CA ASP A 28 6.76 19.92 -7.07
C ASP A 28 5.78 19.97 -5.87
N PRO A 29 5.93 20.94 -4.95
CA PRO A 29 5.04 21.12 -3.81
C PRO A 29 3.56 21.25 -4.14
N ARG A 30 3.21 21.91 -5.24
CA ARG A 30 1.81 22.11 -5.64
C ARG A 30 1.19 20.83 -6.19
N SER A 31 1.94 20.08 -6.97
CA SER A 31 1.53 18.78 -7.49
C SER A 31 1.30 17.78 -6.35
N PHE A 32 2.18 17.77 -5.34
CA PHE A 32 2.03 16.93 -4.16
C PHE A 32 0.82 17.31 -3.30
N GLU A 33 0.60 18.60 -3.06
CA GLU A 33 -0.60 19.09 -2.36
C GLU A 33 -1.88 18.64 -3.09
N THR A 34 -1.93 18.80 -4.40
CA THR A 34 -3.06 18.41 -5.25
C THR A 34 -3.34 16.90 -5.17
N MET A 35 -2.28 16.09 -5.17
CA MET A 35 -2.39 14.64 -4.98
C MET A 35 -2.99 14.29 -3.61
N LEU A 36 -2.51 14.92 -2.53
CA LEU A 36 -3.03 14.68 -1.18
C LEU A 36 -4.50 15.08 -1.05
N ARG A 37 -4.91 16.22 -1.63
CA ARG A 37 -6.31 16.67 -1.64
C ARG A 37 -7.20 15.70 -2.42
N THR A 38 -6.79 15.30 -3.62
CA THR A 38 -7.51 14.29 -4.42
C THR A 38 -7.69 12.98 -3.66
N LEU A 39 -6.65 12.51 -2.95
CA LEU A 39 -6.72 11.31 -2.12
C LEU A 39 -7.64 11.47 -0.92
N ALA A 40 -7.67 12.65 -0.29
CA ALA A 40 -8.58 12.95 0.81
C ALA A 40 -10.04 12.99 0.33
N ASP A 41 -10.30 13.60 -0.83
CA ASP A 41 -11.63 13.68 -1.44
C ASP A 41 -12.15 12.28 -1.81
N ALA A 42 -11.30 11.44 -2.43
CA ALA A 42 -11.63 10.06 -2.75
C ALA A 42 -11.96 9.22 -1.49
N GLN A 43 -11.28 9.48 -0.38
CA GLN A 43 -11.57 8.83 0.90
C GLN A 43 -12.85 9.36 1.56
N GLY A 44 -13.15 10.65 1.43
CA GLY A 44 -14.36 11.29 1.94
C GLY A 44 -15.64 10.79 1.26
N HIS A 45 -15.57 10.52 -0.05
CA HIS A 45 -16.72 10.02 -0.83
C HIS A 45 -17.00 8.52 -0.63
N GLY A 46 -16.01 7.75 -0.13
CA GLY A 46 -16.12 6.31 0.11
C GLY A 46 -16.50 5.90 1.54
N ARG A 47 -16.64 6.83 2.50
CA ARG A 47 -16.82 6.50 3.93
C ARG A 47 -18.05 7.17 4.56
N LYS A 48 -19.21 6.53 4.37
CA LYS A 48 -20.08 6.19 5.52
C LYS A 48 -19.58 4.87 6.14
N ALA A 49 -18.37 4.85 6.70
CA ALA A 49 -17.90 3.70 7.48
C ALA A 49 -16.75 4.14 8.40
N PRO A 50 -16.72 3.66 9.66
CA PRO A 50 -15.94 4.26 10.72
C PRO A 50 -14.44 4.03 10.51
N HIS A 51 -13.67 4.98 11.02
CA HIS A 51 -12.21 4.95 11.07
C HIS A 51 -11.72 3.69 11.80
N ARG A 52 -11.33 2.66 11.05
CA ARG A 52 -10.38 1.63 11.50
C ARG A 52 -9.10 1.78 10.71
N PHE A 53 -8.32 2.79 11.09
CA PHE A 53 -6.90 2.78 10.82
C PHE A 53 -6.29 1.97 11.97
N LEU A 54 -5.44 0.99 11.65
CA LEU A 54 -4.70 0.11 12.56
C LEU A 54 -5.41 -1.17 13.04
N GLU A 55 -5.75 -2.09 12.12
CA GLU A 55 -5.82 -3.52 12.50
C GLU A 55 -5.32 -4.42 11.38
N ASP A 56 -4.17 -5.03 11.66
CA ASP A 56 -3.56 -6.22 11.07
C ASP A 56 -3.84 -6.50 9.58
N SER A 57 -2.96 -5.98 8.72
CA SER A 57 -2.90 -6.31 7.29
C SER A 57 -1.95 -7.48 6.98
N GLY A 58 -1.71 -8.39 7.93
CA GLY A 58 -0.92 -9.61 7.70
C GLY A 58 -1.74 -10.80 7.19
N GLN A 59 -3.00 -10.95 7.62
CA GLN A 59 -3.70 -12.23 7.49
C GLN A 59 -4.39 -12.45 6.12
N ARG A 60 -4.88 -11.39 5.46
CA ARG A 60 -5.72 -11.55 4.24
C ARG A 60 -4.94 -11.67 2.94
N ARG A 61 -3.68 -11.19 2.89
CA ARG A 61 -2.86 -11.25 1.67
C ARG A 61 -2.32 -12.67 1.43
N ILE A 62 -2.06 -13.42 2.49
CA ILE A 62 -1.51 -14.80 2.44
C ILE A 62 -2.55 -15.79 1.87
N GLN A 63 -3.84 -15.60 2.16
CA GLN A 63 -4.90 -16.52 1.71
C GLN A 63 -5.22 -16.45 0.21
N ARG A 64 -4.88 -15.36 -0.50
CA ARG A 64 -5.10 -15.27 -1.96
C ARG A 64 -3.95 -15.88 -2.78
N LEU A 65 -2.71 -15.81 -2.29
CA LEU A 65 -1.54 -16.39 -2.98
C LEU A 65 -1.54 -17.92 -2.95
N SER A 66 -2.03 -18.54 -1.87
CA SER A 66 -2.12 -20.00 -1.75
C SER A 66 -3.08 -20.64 -2.76
N ARG A 67 -4.07 -19.89 -3.27
CA ARG A 67 -5.04 -20.40 -4.26
C ARG A 67 -4.46 -20.42 -5.68
N VAL A 68 -3.54 -19.52 -6.02
CA VAL A 68 -2.88 -19.48 -7.34
C VAL A 68 -1.76 -20.53 -7.43
N ALA A 69 -1.02 -20.78 -6.35
CA ALA A 69 0.06 -21.79 -6.36
C ALA A 69 -0.45 -23.23 -6.59
N LYS A 70 -1.66 -23.58 -6.12
CA LYS A 70 -2.26 -24.90 -6.40
C LYS A 70 -2.54 -25.13 -7.88
N ALA A 71 -2.78 -24.08 -8.68
CA ALA A 71 -3.06 -24.23 -10.10
C ALA A 71 -1.82 -24.54 -10.95
N PHE A 72 -0.62 -24.16 -10.48
CA PHE A 72 0.63 -24.41 -11.21
C PHE A 72 1.27 -25.77 -10.89
N GLY A 73 0.95 -26.38 -9.75
CA GLY A 73 1.51 -27.69 -9.36
C GLY A 73 0.85 -28.90 -10.02
N GLN A 74 -0.31 -28.75 -10.67
CA GLN A 74 -1.10 -29.87 -11.17
C GLN A 74 -0.90 -30.15 -12.67
N ALA A 75 -0.10 -29.33 -13.36
CA ALA A 75 0.18 -29.46 -14.80
C ALA A 75 1.48 -30.21 -15.13
N ARG A 76 2.17 -30.79 -14.14
CA ARG A 76 3.46 -31.52 -14.34
C ARG A 76 3.50 -32.91 -13.72
N ALA A 77 2.36 -33.60 -13.65
CA ALA A 77 2.27 -34.99 -13.18
C ALA A 77 1.88 -35.96 -14.31
N SER A 78 2.37 -35.71 -15.52
CA SER A 78 2.31 -36.68 -16.62
C SER A 78 3.63 -36.65 -17.38
N GLY A 79 4.53 -37.56 -17.01
CA GLY A 79 5.76 -37.80 -17.74
C GLY A 79 6.99 -37.68 -16.86
N GLU A 80 7.36 -38.77 -16.21
CA GLU A 80 8.76 -39.17 -16.21
C GLU A 80 8.85 -40.68 -16.07
N ALA A 81 9.33 -41.28 -17.16
CA ALA A 81 9.64 -42.67 -17.29
C ALA A 81 10.88 -42.99 -16.46
N TYR A 82 10.86 -44.19 -15.89
CA TYR A 82 12.00 -44.94 -15.37
C TYR A 82 13.24 -44.79 -16.26
N VAL A 83 14.38 -44.36 -15.69
CA VAL A 83 15.71 -44.74 -16.16
C VAL A 83 16.59 -45.02 -14.95
N SER A 84 17.06 -46.26 -14.87
CA SER A 84 18.04 -46.81 -13.95
C SER A 84 19.47 -46.39 -14.32
N TRP A 85 20.29 -46.05 -13.32
CA TRP A 85 21.69 -46.44 -13.18
C TRP A 85 22.02 -46.54 -11.69
#